data_AF-A0A1C5W0H2-F1
#
_entry.id   AF-A0A1C5W0H2-F1
#
_cell.length_a   1.000
_cell.length_b   1.000
_cell.length_c   1.000
_cell.angle_alpha   90.00
_cell.angle_beta   90.00
_cell.angle_gamma   90.00
#
_symmetry.space_group_name_H-M   'P 1'
#
loop_
_entity.id
_entity.type
_entity.pdbx_description
1 polymer ?
#
loop_
_entity_poly.entity_id
_entity_poly.type
_entity_poly.pdbx_seq_one_letter_code
_entity_poly.pdbx_strand_id
1 'polypeptide(L)' 'MNIHELLKQYAKEQGMTLKEVAEKVPVSYEGMLNKFRRGSMTVKDLEKLLDVLNKELYIRDKKP' A
#
# COMPACT_ATOMS: atom_id res chain seq x y z
N MET A 1 -8.52 -5.46 -10.57
CA MET A 1 -7.52 -4.64 -9.89
C MET A 1 -7.53 -4.96 -8.41
N ASN A 2 -6.44 -5.50 -7.87
CA ASN A 2 -6.27 -5.72 -6.43
C ASN A 2 -5.47 -4.57 -5.79
N ILE A 3 -5.43 -4.51 -4.45
CA ILE A 3 -4.71 -3.47 -3.72
C ILE A 3 -3.21 -3.43 -4.08
N HIS A 4 -2.60 -4.57 -4.38
CA HIS A 4 -1.19 -4.64 -4.76
C HIS A 4 -0.92 -3.95 -6.11
N GLU A 5 -1.80 -4.13 -7.10
CA GLU A 5 -1.74 -3.43 -8.39
C GLU A 5 -1.97 -1.92 -8.21
N LEU A 6 -2.91 -1.54 -7.35
CA LEU A 6 -3.20 -0.14 -7.05
C LEU A 6 -1.99 0.58 -6.44
N LEU A 7 -1.33 -0.04 -5.45
CA LEU A 7 -0.14 0.53 -4.81
C LEU A 7 1.04 0.64 -5.79
N LYS A 8 1.20 -0.34 -6.70
CA LYS A 8 2.21 -0.24 -7.77
C LYS A 8 1.95 0.93 -8.70
N GLN A 9 0.69 1.16 -9.05
CA GLN A 9 0.31 2.28 -9.90
C GLN A 9 0.63 3.61 -9.21
N TYR A 10 0.23 3.80 -7.95
CA TYR A 10 0.52 5.02 -7.20
C TYR A 10 2.02 5.25 -6.99
N ALA A 11 2.80 4.20 -6.74
CA ALA A 11 4.25 4.31 -6.69
C ALA A 11 4.81 4.82 -8.03
N LYS A 12 4.35 4.24 -9.14
CA LYS A 12 4.77 4.63 -10.49
C LYS A 12 4.39 6.08 -10.82
N GLU A 13 3.22 6.54 -10.40
CA GLU A 13 2.78 7.94 -10.54
C GLU A 13 3.74 8.93 -9.84
N GLN A 14 4.46 8.48 -8.82
CA GLN A 14 5.48 9.27 -8.11
C GLN A 14 6.91 8.99 -8.57
N GLY A 15 7.10 8.25 -9.65
CA GLY A 15 8.43 7.89 -10.16
C GLY A 15 9.17 6.90 -9.27
N MET A 16 8.46 6.13 -8.45
CA MET A 16 9.01 5.13 -7.54
C MET A 16 8.53 3.72 -7.88
N THR A 17 9.28 2.73 -7.44
CA THR A 17 8.85 1.34 -7.38
C THR A 17 8.16 1.05 -6.04
N LEU A 18 7.30 0.03 -6.02
CA LEU A 18 6.68 -0.41 -4.75
C LEU A 18 7.71 -0.86 -3.71
N LYS A 19 8.88 -1.33 -4.16
CA LYS A 19 9.98 -1.69 -3.28
C LYS A 19 10.53 -0.47 -2.54
N GLU A 20 10.79 0.62 -3.26
CA GLU A 20 11.29 1.86 -2.65
C GLU A 20 10.26 2.50 -1.71
N VAL A 21 8.97 2.37 -2.00
CA VAL A 21 7.89 2.78 -1.08
C VAL A 21 7.93 1.96 0.21
N ALA A 22 8.12 0.64 0.09
CA ALA A 22 8.21 -0.25 1.24
C ALA A 22 9.47 0.00 2.09
N GLU A 23 10.58 0.39 1.48
CA GLU A 23 11.82 0.73 2.17
C GLU A 23 11.72 2.05 2.97
N LYS A 24 10.76 2.91 2.62
CA LYS A 24 10.46 4.15 3.34
C LYS A 24 9.57 3.96 4.57
N VAL A 25 8.97 2.78 4.76
CA VAL A 25 8.19 2.45 5.95
C VAL A 25 9.03 1.57 6.90
N PRO A 26 8.77 1.59 8.22
CA PRO A 26 9.44 0.70 9.17
C PRO A 26 8.89 -0.73 9.09
N VAL A 27 8.89 -1.32 7.88
CA VAL A 27 8.39 -2.65 7.57
C VAL A 27 9.36 -3.28 6.57
N SER A 28 9.81 -4.52 6.82
CA SER A 28 10.64 -5.24 5.83
C SER A 28 9.85 -5.44 4.53
N TYR A 29 10.46 -5.08 3.38
CA TYR A 29 9.88 -5.30 2.05
C TYR A 29 9.48 -6.76 1.84
N GLU A 30 10.31 -7.72 2.25
CA GLU A 30 9.98 -9.15 2.16
C GLU A 30 8.80 -9.53 3.05
N GLY A 31 8.73 -8.95 4.26
CA GLY A 31 7.61 -9.11 5.17
C GLY A 31 6.30 -8.62 4.54
N MET A 32 6.32 -7.44 3.94
CA MET A 32 5.19 -6.86 3.22
C MET A 32 4.80 -7.69 2.00
N LEU A 33 5.77 -8.13 1.18
CA LEU A 33 5.51 -8.95 0.00
C LEU A 33 4.88 -10.30 0.38
N ASN A 34 5.34 -10.91 1.48
CA ASN A 34 4.77 -12.14 2.02
C ASN A 34 3.36 -11.94 2.59
N LYS A 35 3.05 -10.76 3.14
CA LYS A 35 1.69 -10.40 3.57
C LYS A 35 0.75 -10.22 2.38
N PHE A 36 1.21 -9.60 1.29
CA PHE A 36 0.44 -9.54 0.05
C PHE A 36 0.12 -10.92 -0.50
N ARG A 37 1.13 -11.78 -0.61
CA ARG A 37 0.97 -13.14 -1.16
C ARG A 37 0.00 -14.00 -0.36
N ARG A 38 0.01 -13.83 0.98
CA ARG A 38 -0.86 -14.59 1.90
C ARG A 38 -2.21 -13.93 2.15
N GLY A 39 -2.48 -12.76 1.57
CA GLY A 39 -3.71 -12.00 1.82
C GLY A 39 -3.86 -11.50 3.26
N SER A 40 -2.76 -11.37 4.00
CA SER A 40 -2.76 -11.01 5.43
C SER A 40 -2.33 -9.57 5.70
N MET A 41 -2.39 -8.70 4.68
CA MET A 41 -2.08 -7.29 4.86
C MET A 41 -3.16 -6.61 5.69
N THR A 42 -2.75 -5.93 6.76
CA THR A 42 -3.66 -5.22 7.65
C THR A 42 -3.95 -3.81 7.14
N VAL A 43 -5.04 -3.18 7.61
CA VAL A 43 -5.32 -1.76 7.35
C VAL A 43 -4.15 -0.88 7.80
N LYS A 44 -3.56 -1.17 8.96
CA LYS A 44 -2.38 -0.44 9.48
C LYS A 44 -1.16 -0.55 8.55
N ASP A 45 -0.94 -1.71 7.93
CA ASP A 45 0.14 -1.86 6.94
C ASP A 45 -0.16 -1.01 5.69
N LEU A 46 -1.41 -1.01 5.25
CA LEU A 46 -1.85 -0.24 4.09
C LEU A 46 -1.74 1.27 4.34
N GLU A 47 -2.18 1.77 5.49
CA GLU A 47 -2.09 3.18 5.88
C GLU A 47 -0.66 3.71 5.79
N LYS A 48 0.33 2.97 6.33
CA LYS A 48 1.75 3.37 6.26
C LYS A 48 2.25 3.54 4.82
N LEU A 49 1.82 2.67 3.91
CA LEU A 49 2.21 2.72 2.51
C LEU A 49 1.54 3.88 1.80
N LEU A 50 0.26 4.11 2.09
CA LEU A 50 -0.49 5.23 1.55
C LEU A 50 0.09 6.56 2.04
N ASP A 51 0.57 6.63 3.28
CA ASP A 51 1.22 7.81 3.86
C ASP A 51 2.48 8.22 3.06
N VAL A 52 3.33 7.25 2.72
CA VAL A 52 4.49 7.48 1.82
C VAL A 52 4.05 7.94 0.44
N LEU A 53 2.91 7.44 -0.03
CA LEU A 53 2.32 7.76 -1.33
C LEU A 53 1.43 9.02 -1.29
N ASN A 54 1.40 9.79 -0.21
CA ASN A 54 0.50 10.94 -0.04
C ASN A 54 -0.96 10.61 -0.41
N LYS A 55 -1.44 9.45 0.03
CA LYS A 55 -2.81 8.97 -0.12
C LYS A 55 -3.38 8.67 1.27
N GLU A 56 -4.71 8.64 1.35
CA GLU A 56 -5.43 8.23 2.55
C GLU A 56 -6.48 7.17 2.21
N LEU A 57 -6.75 6.29 3.18
CA LEU A 57 -7.87 5.36 3.13
C LEU A 57 -9.01 5.97 3.95
N TYR A 58 -10.20 6.08 3.36
CA TYR A 58 -11.39 6.56 4.06
C TYR A 58 -12.57 5.61 3.87
N ILE A 59 -13.41 5.50 4.89
CA ILE A 59 -14.66 4.76 4.86
C ILE A 59 -15.80 5.78 4.89
N ARG A 60 -16.73 5.67 3.94
CA ARG A 60 -17.92 6.52 3.86
C ARG A 60 -19.16 5.66 3.68
N ASP A 61 -20.30 6.18 4.12
CA ASP A 61 -21.59 5.54 3.85
C ASP A 61 -21.82 5.39 2.36
N LYS A 62 -22.44 4.27 1.96
CA LYS A 62 -22.96 4.14 0.60
C LYS A 62 -24.10 5.13 0.45
N LYS A 63 -23.98 6.02 -0.54
CA LYS A 63 -25.13 6.80 -0.98
C LYS A 63 -26.18 5.83 -1.52
N PRO A 64 -27.45 5.94 -1.10
CA PRO A 64 -28.54 5.10 -1.60
C PRO A 64 -28.75 5.28 -3.11
#